data_AF-A0AAJ6MS92-F1
#
_entry.id   AF-A0AAJ6MS92-F1
#
_cell.length_a   1.000
_cell.length_b   1.000
_cell.length_c   1.000
_cell.angle_alpha   90.00
_cell.angle_beta   90.00
_cell.angle_gamma   90.00
#
_symmetry.space_group_name_H-M   'P 1'
#
loop_
_entity.id
_entity.type
_entity.pdbx_description
1 polymer ?
#
loop_
_entity_poly.entity_id
_entity_poly.type
_entity_poly.pdbx_seq_one_letter_code
_entity_poly.pdbx_strand_id
1 'polypeptide(L)'
;MQLPPQPEPLRTRIYIDGYNFYYGCLRGTPYKWLDLLPLFERHILPSALVKDEEGRIRQSILLESPSIKFFTAKIVESVARAADSVSSQARYHTALRKLYETRVELVEGYYAVNKMKVKVVDPDCPNRAPRECREVQAWKVEEKQSDVNLALQAYHDAITGQIDHAVIVTNDTDIAPALQMIRAHTTVLIGVVVPTIDQRRPPNTDLVKLAHWKREHINPQELATCQLPRVIPGRKATIKPESWYAQPELLKAILDLAAPVRGSKAAVFKWMEQVNPYLGDQRPIDMIDSHSGANQVLEYIRNYLAQTSSRPDDMHTS
;
A
#
# COMPACT_ATOMS: atom_id res chain seq x y z
N MET A 1 -41.63 -11.19 22.82
CA MET A 1 -41.20 -11.56 21.45
C MET A 1 -39.68 -11.60 21.47
N GLN A 2 -39.07 -12.78 21.30
CA GLN A 2 -37.64 -12.86 21.04
C GLN A 2 -37.40 -12.30 19.64
N LEU A 3 -36.48 -11.34 19.51
CA LEU A 3 -36.01 -10.90 18.20
C LEU A 3 -35.51 -12.14 17.42
N PRO A 4 -35.79 -12.23 16.11
CA PRO A 4 -35.27 -13.33 15.31
C PRO A 4 -33.73 -13.37 15.46
N PRO A 5 -33.12 -14.57 15.49
CA PRO A 5 -31.67 -14.70 15.62
C PRO A 5 -31.00 -13.88 14.52
N GLN A 6 -30.05 -13.03 14.93
CA GLN A 6 -29.24 -12.26 13.99
C GLN A 6 -28.49 -13.25 13.08
N PRO A 7 -28.45 -13.01 11.76
CA PRO A 7 -27.75 -13.92 10.85
C PRO A 7 -26.25 -13.93 11.19
N GLU A 8 -25.63 -15.11 11.13
CA GLU A 8 -24.20 -15.24 11.42
C GLU A 8 -23.37 -14.33 10.50
N PRO A 9 -22.30 -13.70 11.04
CA PRO A 9 -21.38 -12.91 10.25
C PRO A 9 -20.72 -13.70 9.12
N LEU A 10 -20.51 -13.06 7.98
CA LEU A 10 -19.87 -13.64 6.81
C LEU A 10 -18.37 -13.81 7.07
N ARG A 11 -17.86 -15.03 6.92
CA ARG A 11 -16.42 -15.32 6.93
C ARG A 11 -15.78 -14.68 5.72
N THR A 12 -15.07 -13.58 5.95
CA THR A 12 -14.59 -12.68 4.91
C THR A 12 -13.08 -12.83 4.71
N ARG A 13 -12.65 -12.87 3.44
CA ARG A 13 -11.24 -12.81 3.07
C ARG A 13 -11.00 -11.72 2.02
N ILE A 14 -9.89 -11.00 2.17
CA ILE A 14 -9.48 -9.95 1.24
C ILE A 14 -8.42 -10.50 0.27
N TYR A 15 -8.58 -10.23 -1.01
CA TYR A 15 -7.65 -10.60 -2.08
C TYR A 15 -7.13 -9.32 -2.73
N ILE A 16 -5.84 -9.04 -2.55
CA ILE A 16 -5.23 -7.78 -2.98
C ILE A 16 -4.32 -8.02 -4.17
N ASP A 17 -4.67 -7.41 -5.30
CA ASP A 17 -3.77 -7.26 -6.43
C ASP A 17 -2.73 -6.18 -6.09
N GLY A 18 -1.53 -6.59 -5.72
CA GLY A 18 -0.48 -5.70 -5.24
C GLY A 18 0.01 -4.71 -6.30
N TYR A 19 -0.06 -5.05 -7.59
CA TYR A 19 0.34 -4.16 -8.67
C TYR A 19 -0.71 -3.07 -8.88
N ASN A 20 -1.97 -3.46 -9.05
CA ASN A 20 -3.07 -2.53 -9.20
C ASN A 20 -3.21 -1.64 -7.95
N PHE A 21 -3.03 -2.21 -6.76
CA PHE A 21 -3.01 -1.48 -5.49
C PHE A 21 -1.88 -0.45 -5.44
N TYR A 22 -0.64 -0.86 -5.73
CA TYR A 22 0.50 0.06 -5.73
C TYR A 22 0.34 1.21 -6.73
N TYR A 23 0.05 0.90 -7.99
CA TYR A 23 -0.07 1.91 -9.05
C TYR A 23 -1.35 2.75 -8.96
N GLY A 24 -2.33 2.28 -8.21
CA GLY A 24 -3.63 2.89 -8.03
C GLY A 24 -3.68 3.91 -6.89
N CYS A 25 -3.17 3.56 -5.71
CA CYS A 25 -3.31 4.42 -4.52
C CYS A 25 -2.01 4.69 -3.73
N LEU A 26 -0.90 3.99 -4.01
CA LEU A 26 0.34 4.14 -3.24
C LEU A 26 1.49 4.83 -4.00
N ARG A 27 1.55 4.67 -5.32
CA ARG A 27 2.61 5.24 -6.15
C ARG A 27 2.53 6.77 -6.13
N GLY A 28 3.64 7.40 -5.78
CA GLY A 28 3.73 8.86 -5.68
C GLY A 28 3.18 9.42 -4.37
N THR A 29 2.76 8.56 -3.43
CA THR A 29 2.31 8.97 -2.09
C THR A 29 3.32 8.53 -1.03
N PRO A 30 3.31 9.15 0.17
CA PRO A 30 4.13 8.70 1.31
C PRO A 30 3.55 7.47 2.04
N TYR A 31 2.44 6.92 1.54
CA TYR A 31 1.66 5.90 2.25
C TYR A 31 2.06 4.45 1.93
N LYS A 32 3.23 4.24 1.32
CA LYS A 32 3.72 2.91 0.95
C LYS A 32 3.98 2.00 2.17
N TRP A 33 4.20 2.57 3.37
CA TRP A 33 4.41 1.81 4.62
C TRP A 33 3.07 1.43 5.27
N LEU A 34 2.14 0.90 4.46
CA LEU A 34 0.74 0.72 4.81
C LEU A 34 0.50 -0.52 5.65
N ASP A 35 -0.27 -0.37 6.70
CA ASP A 35 -0.83 -1.45 7.48
C ASP A 35 -2.16 -1.91 6.85
N LEU A 36 -2.11 -3.06 6.15
CA LEU A 36 -3.25 -3.58 5.42
C LEU A 36 -4.39 -3.97 6.36
N LEU A 37 -4.08 -4.52 7.54
CA LEU A 37 -5.12 -5.12 8.38
C LEU A 37 -6.08 -4.05 8.96
N PRO A 38 -5.61 -2.98 9.64
CA PRO A 38 -6.46 -1.88 10.09
C PRO A 38 -7.18 -1.16 8.95
N LEU A 39 -6.56 -1.05 7.77
CA LEU A 39 -7.22 -0.44 6.60
C LEU A 39 -8.51 -1.18 6.25
N PHE A 40 -8.46 -2.50 6.14
CA PHE A 40 -9.66 -3.28 5.82
C PHE A 40 -10.61 -3.42 7.00
N GLU A 41 -10.08 -3.69 8.19
CA GLU A 41 -10.87 -3.96 9.39
C GLU A 41 -11.60 -2.73 9.93
N ARG A 42 -10.97 -1.55 9.92
CA ARG A 42 -11.51 -0.34 10.56
C ARG A 42 -12.16 0.64 9.57
N HIS A 43 -11.78 0.59 8.30
CA HIS A 43 -12.23 1.59 7.32
C HIS A 43 -13.02 1.00 6.16
N ILE A 44 -12.50 -0.05 5.50
CA ILE A 44 -13.13 -0.55 4.27
C ILE A 44 -14.34 -1.44 4.54
N LEU A 45 -14.22 -2.47 5.38
CA LEU A 45 -15.34 -3.37 5.67
C LEU A 45 -16.49 -2.67 6.40
N PRO A 46 -16.25 -1.81 7.42
CA PRO A 46 -17.35 -1.13 8.12
C PRO A 46 -18.15 -0.17 7.23
N SER A 47 -17.58 0.31 6.12
CA SER A 47 -18.30 1.18 5.18
C SER A 47 -19.17 0.42 4.18
N ALA A 48 -19.03 -0.91 4.09
CA ALA A 48 -19.69 -1.72 3.07
C ALA A 48 -21.11 -2.10 3.50
N LEU A 49 -22.10 -1.76 2.67
CA LEU A 49 -23.46 -2.28 2.84
C LEU A 49 -23.59 -3.62 2.11
N VAL A 50 -23.34 -4.71 2.84
CA VAL A 50 -23.44 -6.07 2.31
C VAL A 50 -24.85 -6.60 2.53
N LYS A 51 -25.49 -7.08 1.45
CA LYS A 51 -26.80 -7.73 1.49
C LYS A 51 -26.71 -9.12 0.89
N ASP A 52 -27.41 -10.09 1.48
CA ASP A 52 -27.59 -11.41 0.87
C ASP A 52 -28.70 -11.40 -0.20
N GLU A 53 -28.98 -12.56 -0.79
CA GLU A 53 -29.96 -12.71 -1.87
C GLU A 53 -31.39 -12.35 -1.42
N GLU A 54 -31.71 -12.52 -0.13
CA GLU A 54 -32.98 -12.10 0.47
C GLU A 54 -33.01 -10.62 0.87
N GLY A 55 -31.93 -9.87 0.60
CA GLY A 55 -31.82 -8.45 0.91
C GLY A 55 -31.54 -8.14 2.38
N ARG A 56 -31.20 -9.14 3.20
CA ARG A 56 -30.86 -8.95 4.61
C ARG A 56 -29.46 -8.38 4.72
N ILE A 57 -29.28 -7.42 5.63
CA ILE A 57 -27.97 -6.83 5.91
C ILE A 57 -27.12 -7.87 6.64
N ARG A 58 -25.89 -8.07 6.15
CA ARG A 58 -24.94 -9.04 6.71
C ARG A 58 -23.69 -8.34 7.21
N GLN A 59 -23.21 -8.73 8.38
CA GLN A 59 -21.92 -8.28 8.90
C GLN A 59 -20.79 -9.13 8.32
N SER A 60 -19.64 -8.52 8.07
CA SER A 60 -18.43 -9.21 7.60
C SER A 60 -17.43 -9.32 8.74
N ILE A 61 -16.84 -10.51 8.94
CA ILE A 61 -15.75 -10.74 9.89
C ILE A 61 -14.54 -11.32 9.14
N LEU A 62 -13.35 -10.74 9.35
CA LEU A 62 -12.13 -11.24 8.73
C LEU A 62 -11.75 -12.60 9.30
N LEU A 63 -11.42 -13.56 8.43
CA LEU A 63 -10.86 -14.85 8.83
C LEU A 63 -9.50 -14.71 9.51
N GLU A 64 -9.17 -15.57 10.45
CA GLU A 64 -7.88 -15.49 11.16
C GLU A 64 -6.69 -16.05 10.36
N SER A 65 -6.94 -16.95 9.39
CA SER A 65 -5.86 -17.61 8.65
C SER A 65 -6.26 -17.94 7.20
N PRO A 66 -5.77 -17.17 6.23
CA PRO A 66 -5.42 -15.75 6.35
C PRO A 66 -6.65 -14.85 6.27
N SER A 67 -6.58 -13.65 6.85
CA SER A 67 -7.53 -12.55 6.59
C SER A 67 -7.34 -11.96 5.20
N ILE A 68 -6.07 -11.82 4.80
CA ILE A 68 -5.65 -11.11 3.59
C ILE A 68 -4.69 -12.00 2.82
N LYS A 69 -4.94 -12.15 1.53
CA LYS A 69 -4.01 -12.70 0.55
C LYS A 69 -3.54 -11.57 -0.35
N PHE A 70 -2.25 -11.25 -0.29
CA PHE A 70 -1.62 -10.15 -1.03
C PHE A 70 -0.75 -10.71 -2.14
N PHE A 71 -1.19 -10.51 -3.39
CA PHE A 71 -0.56 -11.05 -4.60
C PHE A 71 0.42 -10.01 -5.15
N THR A 72 1.68 -10.39 -5.33
CA THR A 72 2.74 -9.45 -5.73
C THR A 72 3.92 -10.17 -6.39
N ALA A 73 4.80 -9.45 -7.07
CA ALA A 73 6.09 -9.97 -7.52
C ALA A 73 7.26 -9.22 -6.88
N LYS A 74 8.35 -9.94 -6.59
CA LYS A 74 9.60 -9.34 -6.08
C LYS A 74 10.28 -8.51 -7.15
N ILE A 75 10.50 -7.22 -6.88
CA ILE A 75 11.16 -6.29 -7.80
C ILE A 75 12.54 -6.85 -8.18
N VAL A 76 12.82 -6.84 -9.48
CA VAL A 76 14.13 -7.23 -10.03
C VAL A 76 15.04 -6.01 -10.09
N GLU A 77 16.26 -6.15 -9.57
CA GLU A 77 17.24 -5.05 -9.44
C GLU A 77 17.54 -4.35 -10.76
N SER A 78 17.74 -5.11 -11.85
CA SER A 78 18.09 -4.58 -13.17
C SER A 78 17.01 -3.68 -13.80
N VAL A 79 15.79 -3.68 -13.25
CA VAL A 79 14.64 -2.89 -13.73
C VAL A 79 14.06 -2.00 -12.63
N ALA A 80 14.74 -1.91 -11.48
CA ALA A 80 14.32 -1.07 -10.38
C ALA A 80 14.40 0.41 -10.78
N ARG A 81 13.33 1.17 -10.47
CA ARG A 81 13.27 2.61 -10.79
C ARG A 81 14.12 3.47 -9.86
N ALA A 82 14.27 3.05 -8.61
CA ALA A 82 15.09 3.71 -7.60
C ALA A 82 16.05 2.71 -6.95
N ALA A 83 17.23 3.19 -6.53
CA ALA A 83 18.30 2.36 -5.98
C ALA A 83 17.87 1.52 -4.76
N ASP A 84 16.88 1.98 -4.00
CA ASP A 84 16.38 1.30 -2.80
C ASP A 84 15.05 0.57 -3.02
N SER A 85 14.57 0.41 -4.27
CA SER A 85 13.26 -0.21 -4.54
C SER A 85 13.18 -1.65 -4.02
N VAL A 86 14.21 -2.44 -4.32
CA VAL A 86 14.30 -3.86 -3.92
C VAL A 86 14.35 -3.99 -2.40
N SER A 87 15.22 -3.21 -1.74
CA SER A 87 15.39 -3.26 -0.30
C SER A 87 14.14 -2.72 0.44
N SER A 88 13.48 -1.70 -0.10
CA SER A 88 12.26 -1.12 0.46
C SER A 88 11.08 -2.10 0.39
N GLN A 89 10.87 -2.77 -0.74
CA GLN A 89 9.84 -3.80 -0.87
C GLN A 89 10.12 -4.97 0.07
N ALA A 90 11.37 -5.46 0.11
CA ALA A 90 11.75 -6.55 1.01
C ALA A 90 11.50 -6.18 2.49
N ARG A 91 11.80 -4.94 2.89
CA ARG A 91 11.49 -4.42 4.23
C ARG A 91 9.99 -4.44 4.49
N TYR A 92 9.16 -4.01 3.55
CA TYR A 92 7.71 -4.01 3.70
C TYR A 92 7.12 -5.43 3.81
N HIS A 93 7.56 -6.35 2.96
CA HIS A 93 7.12 -7.76 3.03
C HIS A 93 7.56 -8.40 4.35
N THR A 94 8.78 -8.11 4.82
CA THR A 94 9.27 -8.56 6.13
C THR A 94 8.43 -7.97 7.28
N ALA A 95 8.05 -6.70 7.18
CA ALA A 95 7.19 -6.04 8.16
C ALA A 95 5.83 -6.72 8.28
N LEU A 96 5.15 -6.97 7.15
CA LEU A 96 3.87 -7.67 7.13
C LEU A 96 3.98 -9.08 7.71
N ARG A 97 4.99 -9.87 7.29
CA ARG A 97 5.19 -11.23 7.84
C ARG A 97 5.45 -11.24 9.34
N LYS A 98 6.18 -10.26 9.88
CA LYS A 98 6.47 -10.17 11.32
C LYS A 98 5.25 -9.82 12.17
N LEU A 99 4.39 -8.93 11.68
CA LEU A 99 3.23 -8.46 12.44
C LEU A 99 2.02 -9.39 12.28
N TYR A 100 1.91 -10.02 11.11
CA TYR A 100 0.69 -10.70 10.67
C TYR A 100 0.97 -12.08 10.07
N GLU A 101 1.90 -12.85 10.65
CA GLU A 101 2.37 -14.13 10.13
C GLU A 101 1.25 -15.06 9.64
N THR A 102 0.18 -15.20 10.43
CA THR A 102 -1.00 -16.02 10.06
C THR A 102 -2.11 -15.23 9.37
N ARG A 103 -2.18 -13.92 9.60
CA ARG A 103 -3.29 -13.04 9.16
C ARG A 103 -3.10 -12.54 7.72
N VAL A 104 -1.86 -12.33 7.27
CA VAL A 104 -1.52 -11.80 5.95
C VAL A 104 -0.60 -12.78 5.22
N GLU A 105 -1.13 -13.43 4.18
CA GLU A 105 -0.37 -14.29 3.29
C GLU A 105 0.14 -13.48 2.09
N LEU A 106 1.45 -13.53 1.85
CA LEU A 106 2.06 -12.95 0.64
C LEU A 106 2.23 -14.06 -0.41
N VAL A 107 1.50 -13.94 -1.52
CA VAL A 107 1.55 -14.87 -2.65
C VAL A 107 2.41 -14.25 -3.74
N GLU A 108 3.60 -14.81 -3.94
CA GLU A 108 4.64 -14.20 -4.78
C GLU A 108 4.65 -14.81 -6.20
N GLY A 109 4.36 -13.98 -7.20
CA GLY A 109 4.69 -14.23 -8.60
C GLY A 109 6.13 -13.82 -8.92
N TYR A 110 6.42 -13.57 -10.20
CA TYR A 110 7.77 -13.16 -10.63
C TYR A 110 7.71 -12.11 -11.75
N TYR A 111 8.79 -11.35 -11.91
CA TYR A 111 8.97 -10.48 -13.08
C TYR A 111 9.69 -11.20 -14.20
N ALA A 112 9.10 -11.17 -15.40
CA ALA A 112 9.75 -11.55 -16.64
C ALA A 112 10.36 -10.32 -17.30
N VAL A 113 11.67 -10.36 -17.58
CA VAL A 113 12.40 -9.29 -18.28
C VAL A 113 12.90 -9.84 -19.61
N ASN A 114 12.22 -9.49 -20.69
CA ASN A 114 12.50 -10.03 -22.03
C ASN A 114 12.75 -8.91 -23.03
N LYS A 115 13.67 -9.16 -23.97
CA LYS A 115 13.78 -8.30 -25.16
C LYS A 115 12.62 -8.62 -26.10
N MET A 116 11.98 -7.59 -26.63
CA MET A 116 10.97 -7.75 -27.66
C MET A 116 11.02 -6.64 -28.71
N LYS A 117 10.40 -6.90 -29.85
CA LYS A 117 10.20 -5.90 -30.89
C LYS A 117 8.88 -5.18 -30.62
N VAL A 118 8.94 -3.86 -30.48
CA VAL A 118 7.76 -2.99 -30.34
C VAL A 118 7.60 -2.12 -31.57
N LYS A 119 6.35 -1.86 -31.94
CA LYS A 119 5.98 -0.95 -33.03
C LYS A 119 5.97 0.48 -32.50
N VAL A 120 6.68 1.38 -33.19
CA VAL A 120 6.75 2.81 -32.81
C VAL A 120 5.66 3.58 -33.52
N VAL A 121 4.90 4.40 -32.79
CA VAL A 121 3.93 5.33 -33.40
C VAL A 121 4.71 6.44 -34.09
N ASP A 122 4.44 6.63 -35.38
CA ASP A 122 5.00 7.70 -36.17
C ASP A 122 4.29 9.03 -35.82
N PRO A 123 4.99 10.04 -35.27
CA PRO A 123 4.37 11.31 -34.91
C PRO A 123 3.74 12.04 -36.11
N ASP A 124 4.31 11.87 -37.30
CA ASP A 124 3.84 12.50 -38.53
C ASP A 124 2.64 11.75 -39.12
N CYS A 125 2.45 10.50 -38.73
CA CYS A 125 1.38 9.61 -39.18
C CYS A 125 0.79 8.78 -38.01
N PRO A 126 0.15 9.42 -37.01
CA PRO A 126 -0.24 8.75 -35.76
C PRO A 126 -1.33 7.68 -35.95
N ASN A 127 -2.11 7.78 -37.02
CA ASN A 127 -3.18 6.84 -37.37
C ASN A 127 -2.71 5.66 -38.24
N ARG A 128 -1.40 5.56 -38.50
CA ARG A 128 -0.85 4.45 -39.30
C ARG A 128 -1.09 3.12 -38.60
N ALA A 129 -1.51 2.12 -39.36
CA ALA A 129 -1.78 0.80 -38.79
C ALA A 129 -0.49 0.24 -38.14
N PRO A 130 -0.56 -0.36 -36.93
CA PRO A 130 0.63 -0.84 -36.21
C PRO A 130 1.52 -1.79 -37.03
N ARG A 131 0.93 -2.57 -37.94
CA ARG A 131 1.66 -3.49 -38.83
C ARG A 131 2.64 -2.79 -39.79
N GLU A 132 2.32 -1.55 -40.17
CA GLU A 132 3.07 -0.70 -41.10
C GLU A 132 4.10 0.20 -40.38
N CYS A 133 4.09 0.18 -39.05
CA CYS A 133 5.03 0.92 -38.24
C CYS A 133 6.40 0.23 -38.16
N ARG A 134 7.44 1.06 -37.99
CA ARG A 134 8.80 0.59 -37.73
C ARG A 134 8.87 -0.20 -36.41
N GLU A 135 9.69 -1.24 -36.42
CA GLU A 135 10.04 -2.01 -35.21
C GLU A 135 11.32 -1.50 -34.57
N VAL A 136 11.34 -1.45 -33.24
CA VAL A 136 12.55 -1.24 -32.44
C VAL A 136 12.63 -2.30 -31.34
N GLN A 137 13.84 -2.62 -30.90
CA GLN A 137 14.03 -3.50 -29.74
C GLN A 137 13.80 -2.71 -28.45
N ALA A 138 12.96 -3.25 -27.57
CA ALA A 138 12.70 -2.72 -26.25
C ALA A 138 12.75 -3.85 -25.20
N TRP A 139 13.08 -3.49 -23.98
CA TRP A 139 12.90 -4.36 -22.83
C TRP A 139 11.44 -4.32 -22.40
N LYS A 140 10.78 -5.48 -22.36
CA LYS A 140 9.47 -5.63 -21.72
C LYS A 140 9.68 -6.25 -20.34
N VAL A 141 9.17 -5.53 -19.36
CA VAL A 141 9.14 -5.96 -17.96
C VAL A 141 7.67 -6.22 -17.62
N GLU A 142 7.36 -7.44 -17.22
CA GLU A 142 5.99 -7.85 -16.88
C GLU A 142 5.97 -8.62 -15.57
N GLU A 143 4.99 -8.32 -14.74
CA GLU A 143 4.60 -9.21 -13.66
C GLU A 143 3.90 -10.44 -14.25
N LYS A 144 4.20 -11.62 -13.71
CA LYS A 144 3.62 -12.90 -14.13
C LYS A 144 3.07 -13.64 -12.93
N GLN A 145 2.06 -14.48 -13.19
CA GLN A 145 1.35 -15.35 -12.25
C GLN A 145 0.51 -14.67 -11.17
N SER A 146 0.72 -13.39 -10.84
CA SER A 146 -0.04 -12.74 -9.76
C SER A 146 -1.55 -12.73 -10.00
N ASP A 147 -2.00 -12.34 -11.19
CA ASP A 147 -3.44 -12.28 -11.52
C ASP A 147 -4.07 -13.68 -11.56
N VAL A 148 -3.34 -14.65 -12.12
CA VAL A 148 -3.76 -16.05 -12.18
C VAL A 148 -3.87 -16.65 -10.78
N ASN A 149 -2.89 -16.39 -9.92
CA ASN A 149 -2.91 -16.85 -8.53
C ASN A 149 -4.08 -16.23 -7.76
N LEU A 150 -4.35 -14.93 -7.97
CA LEU A 150 -5.48 -14.24 -7.35
C LEU A 150 -6.80 -14.89 -7.76
N ALA A 151 -7.01 -15.07 -9.07
CA ALA A 151 -8.19 -15.72 -9.64
C ALA A 151 -8.40 -17.13 -9.09
N LEU A 152 -7.37 -17.97 -9.14
CA LEU A 152 -7.45 -19.36 -8.73
C LEU A 152 -7.73 -19.49 -7.23
N GLN A 153 -7.06 -18.71 -6.39
CA GLN A 153 -7.25 -18.80 -4.95
C GLN A 153 -8.60 -18.23 -4.50
N ALA A 154 -9.05 -17.11 -5.07
CA ALA A 154 -10.36 -16.56 -4.75
C ALA A 154 -11.49 -17.55 -5.13
N TYR A 155 -11.41 -18.14 -6.32
CA TYR A 155 -12.38 -19.15 -6.75
C TYR A 155 -12.31 -20.42 -5.91
N HIS A 156 -11.10 -20.94 -5.64
CA HIS A 156 -10.90 -22.13 -4.82
C HIS A 156 -11.48 -21.96 -3.41
N ASP A 157 -11.18 -20.85 -2.75
CA ASP A 157 -11.66 -20.59 -1.39
C ASP A 157 -13.19 -20.47 -1.35
N ALA A 158 -13.81 -19.92 -2.40
CA ALA A 158 -15.25 -19.85 -2.54
C ALA A 158 -15.90 -21.23 -2.77
N ILE A 159 -15.42 -22.00 -3.75
CA ILE A 159 -16.03 -23.30 -4.11
C ILE A 159 -15.82 -24.37 -3.05
N THR A 160 -14.75 -24.26 -2.26
CA THR A 160 -14.48 -25.17 -1.13
C THR A 160 -15.16 -24.74 0.18
N GLY A 161 -15.96 -23.66 0.16
CA GLY A 161 -16.72 -23.21 1.33
C GLY A 161 -15.85 -22.65 2.47
N GLN A 162 -14.64 -22.18 2.17
CA GLN A 162 -13.75 -21.58 3.17
C GLN A 162 -14.17 -20.16 3.56
N ILE A 163 -14.88 -19.47 2.66
CA ILE A 163 -15.34 -18.09 2.83
C ILE A 163 -16.82 -18.01 2.51
N ASP A 164 -17.49 -17.02 3.08
CA ASP A 164 -18.86 -16.62 2.71
C ASP A 164 -18.85 -15.29 1.94
N HIS A 165 -17.72 -14.56 2.01
CA HIS A 165 -17.54 -13.26 1.39
C HIS A 165 -16.10 -13.05 0.90
N ALA A 166 -15.96 -12.78 -0.39
CA ALA A 166 -14.70 -12.44 -1.04
C ALA A 166 -14.63 -10.93 -1.30
N VAL A 167 -13.60 -10.25 -0.81
CA VAL A 167 -13.35 -8.84 -1.14
C VAL A 167 -12.14 -8.76 -2.07
N ILE A 168 -12.38 -8.33 -3.30
CA ILE A 168 -11.39 -8.27 -4.36
C ILE A 168 -10.93 -6.82 -4.51
N VAL A 169 -9.63 -6.59 -4.34
CA VAL A 169 -9.04 -5.25 -4.37
C VAL A 169 -8.25 -5.11 -5.67
N THR A 170 -8.94 -4.71 -6.73
CA THR A 170 -8.36 -4.43 -8.05
C THR A 170 -9.33 -3.59 -8.89
N ASN A 171 -8.81 -2.97 -9.93
CA ASN A 171 -9.58 -2.40 -11.05
C ASN A 171 -9.24 -3.09 -12.38
N ASP A 172 -8.51 -4.22 -12.34
CA ASP A 172 -8.16 -5.00 -13.52
C ASP A 172 -9.30 -5.93 -13.93
N THR A 173 -9.69 -5.89 -15.19
CA THR A 173 -10.77 -6.73 -15.75
C THR A 173 -10.39 -8.19 -15.90
N ASP A 174 -9.10 -8.53 -15.85
CA ASP A 174 -8.64 -9.90 -16.05
C ASP A 174 -9.15 -10.87 -14.96
N ILE A 175 -9.60 -10.34 -13.81
CA ILE A 175 -10.24 -11.15 -12.75
C ILE A 175 -11.71 -11.50 -13.03
N ALA A 176 -12.36 -10.82 -13.99
CA ALA A 176 -13.81 -10.97 -14.23
C ALA A 176 -14.26 -12.42 -14.46
N PRO A 177 -13.55 -13.28 -15.22
CA PRO A 177 -13.92 -14.68 -15.39
C PRO A 177 -13.98 -15.45 -14.05
N ALA A 178 -13.08 -15.16 -13.11
CA ALA A 178 -13.11 -15.79 -11.80
C ALA A 178 -14.35 -15.35 -10.99
N LEU A 179 -14.71 -14.06 -11.04
CA LEU A 179 -15.91 -13.55 -10.36
C LEU A 179 -17.19 -14.12 -10.96
N GLN A 180 -17.24 -14.31 -12.28
CA GLN A 180 -18.34 -15.00 -12.95
C GLN A 180 -18.48 -16.44 -12.45
N MET A 181 -17.37 -17.16 -12.32
CA MET A 181 -17.36 -18.54 -11.80
C MET A 181 -17.79 -18.61 -10.33
N ILE A 182 -17.36 -17.67 -9.49
CA ILE A 182 -17.82 -17.57 -8.09
C ILE A 182 -19.33 -17.36 -8.05
N ARG A 183 -19.85 -16.40 -8.82
CA ARG A 183 -21.29 -16.10 -8.92
C ARG A 183 -22.12 -17.28 -9.45
N ALA A 184 -21.58 -18.05 -10.38
CA ALA A 184 -22.29 -19.15 -11.03
C ALA A 184 -22.31 -20.44 -10.20
N HIS A 185 -21.31 -20.66 -9.34
CA HIS A 185 -21.10 -21.96 -8.68
C HIS A 185 -21.11 -21.89 -7.15
N THR A 186 -21.29 -20.72 -6.55
CA THR A 186 -21.24 -20.54 -5.09
C THR A 186 -22.26 -19.50 -4.64
N THR A 187 -22.57 -19.49 -3.34
CA THR A 187 -23.36 -18.45 -2.67
C THR A 187 -22.50 -17.32 -2.09
N VAL A 188 -21.20 -17.31 -2.39
CA VAL A 188 -20.24 -16.35 -1.82
C VAL A 188 -20.55 -14.95 -2.33
N LEU A 189 -20.69 -14.02 -1.38
CA LEU A 189 -20.84 -12.61 -1.71
C LEU A 189 -19.50 -12.04 -2.19
N ILE A 190 -19.57 -11.05 -3.07
CA ILE A 190 -18.38 -10.45 -3.70
C ILE A 190 -18.43 -8.95 -3.45
N GLY A 191 -17.39 -8.43 -2.80
CA GLY A 191 -17.09 -7.01 -2.72
C GLY A 191 -15.96 -6.65 -3.67
N VAL A 192 -16.06 -5.52 -4.37
CA VAL A 192 -14.96 -4.98 -5.18
C VAL A 192 -14.49 -3.64 -4.62
N VAL A 193 -13.21 -3.54 -4.32
CA VAL A 193 -12.56 -2.30 -3.86
C VAL A 193 -11.62 -1.82 -4.96
N VAL A 194 -11.94 -0.67 -5.55
CA VAL A 194 -11.11 -0.05 -6.56
C VAL A 194 -10.00 0.73 -5.86
N PRO A 195 -8.72 0.34 -6.04
CA PRO A 195 -7.64 1.01 -5.33
C PRO A 195 -7.25 2.31 -6.04
N THR A 196 -8.00 3.37 -5.80
CA THR A 196 -7.68 4.72 -6.28
C THR A 196 -7.89 5.73 -5.16
N ILE A 197 -7.08 6.80 -5.14
CA ILE A 197 -7.24 7.91 -4.20
C ILE A 197 -8.12 9.04 -4.75
N ASP A 198 -8.37 9.04 -6.06
CA ASP A 198 -9.21 10.02 -6.74
C ASP A 198 -10.21 9.31 -7.67
N GLN A 199 -11.22 10.04 -8.16
CA GLN A 199 -12.19 9.49 -9.09
C GLN A 199 -11.69 9.46 -10.56
N ARG A 200 -10.40 9.71 -10.82
CA ARG A 200 -9.89 9.74 -12.21
C ARG A 200 -9.82 8.34 -12.83
N ARG A 201 -9.82 7.30 -12.00
CA ARG A 201 -9.95 5.91 -12.44
C ARG A 201 -11.33 5.39 -12.06
N PRO A 202 -12.35 5.57 -12.92
CA PRO A 202 -13.66 5.03 -12.64
C PRO A 202 -13.59 3.51 -12.49
N PRO A 203 -14.42 2.92 -11.60
CA PRO A 203 -14.57 1.48 -11.51
C PRO A 203 -14.93 0.88 -12.87
N ASN A 204 -14.29 -0.22 -13.25
CA ASN A 204 -14.67 -0.91 -14.46
C ASN A 204 -16.11 -1.43 -14.36
N THR A 205 -16.95 -1.08 -15.34
CA THR A 205 -18.38 -1.39 -15.34
C THR A 205 -18.66 -2.89 -15.28
N ASP A 206 -17.84 -3.73 -15.92
CA ASP A 206 -18.08 -5.16 -15.98
C ASP A 206 -17.69 -5.86 -14.67
N LEU A 207 -16.65 -5.39 -13.98
CA LEU A 207 -16.32 -5.86 -12.62
C LEU A 207 -17.43 -5.50 -11.63
N VAL A 208 -17.96 -4.28 -11.71
CA VAL A 208 -19.00 -3.79 -10.81
C VAL A 208 -20.28 -4.60 -10.93
N LYS A 209 -20.66 -5.05 -12.13
CA LYS A 209 -21.85 -5.89 -12.35
C LYS A 209 -21.77 -7.25 -11.64
N LEU A 210 -20.56 -7.75 -11.42
CA LEU A 210 -20.31 -9.05 -10.77
C LEU A 210 -20.22 -8.93 -9.24
N ALA A 211 -20.08 -7.71 -8.73
CA ALA A 211 -19.98 -7.43 -7.31
C ALA A 211 -21.37 -7.18 -6.68
N HIS A 212 -21.54 -7.66 -5.45
CA HIS A 212 -22.73 -7.39 -4.63
C HIS A 212 -22.66 -5.99 -3.98
N TRP A 213 -21.44 -5.50 -3.78
CA TRP A 213 -21.18 -4.13 -3.37
C TRP A 213 -19.81 -3.68 -3.91
N LYS A 214 -19.63 -2.37 -4.02
CA LYS A 214 -18.37 -1.79 -4.47
C LYS A 214 -17.92 -0.66 -3.57
N ARG A 215 -16.62 -0.41 -3.58
CA ARG A 215 -16.00 0.79 -3.07
C ARG A 215 -15.15 1.41 -4.16
N GLU A 216 -15.44 2.66 -4.49
CA GLU A 216 -14.90 3.31 -5.69
C GLU A 216 -13.55 3.99 -5.44
N HIS A 217 -13.17 4.22 -4.18
CA HIS A 217 -11.91 4.83 -3.80
C HIS A 217 -11.51 4.49 -2.36
N ILE A 218 -10.23 4.70 -2.06
CA ILE A 218 -9.65 4.66 -0.71
C ILE A 218 -9.23 6.08 -0.35
N ASN A 219 -9.76 6.61 0.75
CA ASN A 219 -9.51 7.99 1.13
C ASN A 219 -8.05 8.15 1.57
N PRO A 220 -7.31 9.20 1.12
CA PRO A 220 -5.97 9.50 1.61
C PRO A 220 -5.84 9.52 3.13
N GLN A 221 -6.88 9.95 3.85
CA GLN A 221 -6.87 9.96 5.31
C GLN A 221 -6.81 8.55 5.91
N GLU A 222 -7.49 7.58 5.29
CA GLU A 222 -7.48 6.17 5.72
C GLU A 222 -6.10 5.56 5.50
N LEU A 223 -5.44 5.91 4.39
CA LEU A 223 -4.06 5.50 4.12
C LEU A 223 -3.10 6.12 5.15
N ALA A 224 -3.27 7.40 5.48
CA ALA A 224 -2.45 8.11 6.46
C ALA A 224 -2.58 7.54 7.88
N THR A 225 -3.79 7.20 8.32
CA THR A 225 -4.03 6.65 9.68
C THR A 225 -3.66 5.17 9.80
N CYS A 226 -3.57 4.45 8.67
CA CYS A 226 -3.19 3.04 8.64
C CYS A 226 -1.73 2.85 8.23
N GLN A 227 -0.79 3.65 8.73
CA GLN A 227 0.63 3.41 8.51
C GLN A 227 1.18 2.47 9.59
N LEU A 228 2.06 1.55 9.19
CA LEU A 228 2.79 0.68 10.10
C LEU A 228 3.69 1.52 11.03
N PRO A 229 4.01 1.05 12.25
CA PRO A 229 5.02 1.68 13.08
C PRO A 229 6.34 1.86 12.34
N ARG A 230 7.04 2.96 12.60
CA ARG A 230 8.34 3.25 11.94
C ARG A 230 9.34 2.13 12.15
N VAL A 231 9.36 1.52 13.32
CA VAL A 231 10.26 0.42 13.70
C VAL A 231 9.42 -0.76 14.14
N ILE A 232 9.59 -1.88 13.44
CA ILE A 232 8.98 -3.16 13.81
C ILE A 232 10.07 -4.00 14.48
N PRO A 233 9.88 -4.38 15.76
CA PRO A 233 10.87 -5.10 16.52
C PRO A 233 11.10 -6.53 15.98
N GLY A 234 12.15 -7.18 16.50
CA GLY A 234 12.56 -8.53 16.13
C GLY A 234 14.08 -8.66 16.16
N ARG A 235 14.62 -9.87 15.93
CA ARG A 235 16.08 -10.15 15.96
C ARG A 235 16.91 -9.12 15.18
N LYS A 236 16.42 -8.74 14.00
CA LYS A 236 16.87 -7.55 13.28
C LYS A 236 15.65 -6.66 13.08
N ALA A 237 15.69 -5.43 13.56
CA ALA A 237 14.57 -4.50 13.41
C ALA A 237 14.27 -4.21 11.93
N THR A 238 12.99 -4.15 11.58
CA THR A 238 12.55 -3.72 10.24
C THR A 238 12.07 -2.28 10.35
N ILE A 239 12.71 -1.36 9.63
CA ILE A 239 12.45 0.07 9.75
C ILE A 239 11.71 0.55 8.49
N LYS A 240 10.90 1.61 8.56
CA LYS A 240 10.33 2.32 7.40
C LYS A 240 11.45 2.89 6.48
N PRO A 241 11.41 2.69 5.16
CA PRO A 241 12.36 3.32 4.24
C PRO A 241 12.30 4.85 4.27
N GLU A 242 13.45 5.51 4.26
CA GLU A 242 13.54 6.98 4.27
C GLU A 242 12.92 7.59 3.00
N SER A 243 13.07 6.93 1.85
CA SER A 243 12.45 7.29 0.56
C SER A 243 10.91 7.14 0.52
N TRP A 244 10.30 6.66 1.60
CA TRP A 244 8.85 6.50 1.72
C TRP A 244 8.23 7.60 2.60
N TYR A 245 9.01 8.58 3.07
CA TYR A 245 8.48 9.81 3.65
C TYR A 245 8.08 10.81 2.55
N ALA A 246 7.23 11.78 2.88
CA ALA A 246 6.73 12.76 1.92
C ALA A 246 7.84 13.67 1.37
N GLN A 247 8.81 14.01 2.21
CA GLN A 247 9.94 14.88 1.87
C GLN A 247 11.27 14.14 2.13
N PRO A 248 11.63 13.13 1.31
CA PRO A 248 12.76 12.24 1.60
C PRO A 248 14.12 12.97 1.58
N GLU A 249 14.32 13.91 0.65
CA GLU A 249 15.56 14.69 0.58
C GLU A 249 15.71 15.66 1.75
N LEU A 250 14.63 16.32 2.19
CA LEU A 250 14.65 17.19 3.36
C LEU A 250 14.82 16.39 4.65
N LEU A 251 14.16 15.22 4.77
CA LEU A 251 14.39 14.31 5.89
C LEU A 251 15.85 13.88 5.96
N LYS A 252 16.47 13.54 4.82
CA LYS A 252 17.90 13.22 4.78
C LYS A 252 18.75 14.38 5.28
N ALA A 253 18.50 15.61 4.81
CA ALA A 253 19.21 16.79 5.28
C ALA A 253 19.03 17.04 6.79
N ILE A 254 17.80 16.85 7.32
CA ILE A 254 17.52 16.92 8.76
C ILE A 254 18.34 15.88 9.53
N LEU A 255 18.34 14.62 9.07
CA LEU A 255 19.07 13.54 9.72
C LEU A 255 20.59 13.77 9.70
N ASP A 256 21.13 14.23 8.57
CA ASP A 256 22.56 14.46 8.40
C ASP A 256 23.07 15.63 9.27
N LEU A 257 22.24 16.67 9.46
CA LEU A 257 22.58 17.80 10.34
C LEU A 257 22.38 17.49 11.83
N ALA A 258 21.31 16.79 12.19
CA ALA A 258 20.97 16.56 13.60
C ALA A 258 21.67 15.36 14.22
N ALA A 259 22.05 14.34 13.43
CA ALA A 259 22.67 13.13 13.96
C ALA A 259 24.01 13.38 14.70
N PRO A 260 24.92 14.25 14.22
CA PRO A 260 26.14 14.58 14.96
C PRO A 260 25.90 15.18 16.34
N VAL A 261 24.82 15.97 16.50
CA VAL A 261 24.44 16.59 17.78
C VAL A 261 23.73 15.60 18.70
N ARG A 262 22.84 14.77 18.14
CA ARG A 262 22.00 13.83 18.89
C ARG A 262 22.65 12.47 19.11
N GLY A 263 23.80 12.21 18.50
CA GLY A 263 24.58 10.98 18.59
C GLY A 263 24.22 9.89 17.58
N SER A 264 22.98 9.83 17.07
CA SER A 264 22.60 8.86 16.03
C SER A 264 21.31 9.25 15.30
N LYS A 265 21.10 8.72 14.08
CA LYS A 265 19.82 8.86 13.35
C LYS A 265 18.63 8.36 14.16
N ALA A 266 18.78 7.28 14.94
CA ALA A 266 17.71 6.76 15.80
C ALA A 266 17.33 7.76 16.90
N ALA A 267 18.30 8.44 17.50
CA ALA A 267 18.07 9.49 18.50
C ALA A 267 17.43 10.75 17.90
N VAL A 268 17.71 11.06 16.61
CA VAL A 268 17.01 12.11 15.87
C VAL A 268 15.54 11.73 15.68
N PHE A 269 15.23 10.54 15.17
CA PHE A 269 13.83 10.10 15.03
C PHE A 269 13.07 10.12 16.35
N LYS A 270 13.68 9.65 17.45
CA LYS A 270 13.07 9.72 18.79
C LYS A 270 12.74 11.16 19.20
N TRP A 271 13.58 12.14 18.84
CA TRP A 271 13.28 13.56 19.06
C TRP A 271 12.16 14.06 18.15
N MET A 272 12.17 13.67 16.87
CA MET A 272 11.12 14.06 15.92
C MET A 272 9.74 13.53 16.31
N GLU A 273 9.68 12.40 17.02
CA GLU A 273 8.46 11.80 17.55
C GLU A 273 7.94 12.50 18.83
N GLN A 274 8.68 13.46 19.39
CA GLN A 274 8.29 14.24 20.57
C GLN A 274 7.73 15.61 20.19
N VAL A 275 6.81 16.11 21.01
CA VAL A 275 6.30 17.49 20.91
C VAL A 275 7.45 18.46 21.16
N ASN A 276 7.59 19.47 20.30
CA ASN A 276 8.66 20.47 20.42
C ASN A 276 8.07 21.88 20.63
N PRO A 277 8.28 22.49 21.82
CA PRO A 277 7.79 23.84 22.12
C PRO A 277 8.29 24.93 21.18
N TYR A 278 9.48 24.75 20.60
CA TYR A 278 10.07 25.70 19.67
C TYR A 278 9.52 25.58 18.24
N LEU A 279 8.71 24.57 17.98
CA LEU A 279 8.02 24.32 16.71
C LEU A 279 6.51 24.35 16.91
N GLY A 280 6.02 25.23 17.79
CA GLY A 280 4.59 25.46 18.03
C GLY A 280 3.88 24.25 18.65
N ASP A 281 4.57 23.53 19.53
CA ASP A 281 4.08 22.30 20.16
C ASP A 281 3.68 21.20 19.15
N GLN A 282 4.27 21.23 17.95
CA GLN A 282 4.12 20.17 16.96
C GLN A 282 5.23 19.13 17.10
N ARG A 283 4.97 17.91 16.62
CA ARG A 283 6.00 16.89 16.47
C ARG A 283 6.72 17.10 15.13
N PRO A 284 8.05 17.24 15.10
CA PRO A 284 8.78 17.40 13.84
C PRO A 284 8.50 16.29 12.81
N ILE A 285 8.19 15.07 13.26
CA ILE A 285 7.89 13.94 12.38
C ILE A 285 6.58 14.13 11.58
N ASP A 286 5.61 14.88 12.11
CA ASP A 286 4.36 15.18 11.41
C ASP A 286 4.56 16.39 10.48
N MET A 287 5.39 17.35 10.89
CA MET A 287 5.67 18.55 10.08
C MET A 287 6.32 18.22 8.74
N ILE A 288 7.14 17.16 8.68
CA ILE A 288 7.82 16.73 7.45
C ILE A 288 6.89 16.10 6.40
N ASP A 289 5.59 15.96 6.69
CA ASP A 289 4.61 15.56 5.67
C ASP A 289 4.37 16.67 4.64
N SER A 290 4.71 17.92 4.97
CA SER A 290 4.65 19.09 4.08
C SER A 290 6.03 19.65 3.78
N HIS A 291 6.19 20.25 2.59
CA HIS A 291 7.45 20.90 2.21
C HIS A 291 7.78 22.10 3.12
N SER A 292 6.79 22.92 3.47
CA SER A 292 6.96 24.06 4.37
C SER A 292 7.34 23.62 5.79
N GLY A 293 6.64 22.63 6.34
CA GLY A 293 6.94 22.11 7.67
C GLY A 293 8.31 21.44 7.75
N ALA A 294 8.72 20.69 6.73
CA ALA A 294 10.06 20.12 6.66
C ALA A 294 11.17 21.20 6.66
N ASN A 295 10.97 22.30 5.93
CA ASN A 295 11.91 23.42 5.95
C ASN A 295 11.95 24.13 7.32
N GLN A 296 10.82 24.29 8.00
CA GLN A 296 10.79 24.86 9.36
C GLN A 296 11.60 24.02 10.35
N VAL A 297 11.47 22.70 10.30
CA VAL A 297 12.29 21.78 11.13
C VAL A 297 13.78 21.93 10.80
N LEU A 298 14.12 22.03 9.52
CA LEU A 298 15.49 22.18 9.06
C LEU A 298 16.10 23.52 9.49
N GLU A 299 15.36 24.62 9.38
CA GLU A 299 15.76 25.95 9.85
C GLU A 299 15.96 26.00 11.35
N TYR A 300 15.07 25.35 12.12
CA TYR A 300 15.23 25.22 13.57
C TYR A 300 16.57 24.56 13.93
N ILE A 301 16.94 23.45 13.26
CA ILE A 301 18.21 22.76 13.49
C ILE A 301 19.40 23.65 13.12
N ARG A 302 19.33 24.35 11.97
CA ARG A 302 20.39 25.27 11.52
C ARG A 302 20.61 26.41 12.51
N ASN A 303 19.53 27.01 13.01
CA ASN A 303 19.59 28.09 13.99
C ASN A 303 20.19 27.61 15.32
N TYR A 304 19.79 26.42 15.79
CA TYR A 304 20.39 25.81 16.98
C TYR A 304 21.90 25.61 16.82
N LEU A 305 22.34 25.05 15.68
CA LEU A 305 23.76 24.85 15.38
C LEU A 305 24.55 26.15 15.30
N ALA A 306 23.99 27.19 14.69
CA ALA A 306 24.62 28.51 14.60
C ALA A 306 24.81 29.16 15.97
N GLN A 307 23.81 29.03 16.87
CA GLN A 307 23.88 29.52 18.25
C GLN A 307 24.86 28.73 19.12
N THR A 308 24.99 27.42 18.88
CA THR A 308 25.92 26.58 19.64
C THR A 308 27.36 26.78 19.18
N SER A 309 27.57 27.05 17.89
CA SER A 309 28.90 27.33 17.32
C SER A 309 29.43 28.72 17.67
N SER A 310 28.56 29.66 18.02
CA SER A 310 28.94 31.02 18.44
C SER A 310 29.20 31.17 19.95
N ARG A 311 29.14 30.08 20.72
CA ARG A 311 29.58 30.02 22.13
C ARG A 311 30.84 29.15 22.27
N PRO A 312 32.04 29.66 21.97
CA PRO A 312 33.28 29.09 22.49
C PRO A 312 33.46 29.59 23.94
N ASP A 313 33.81 28.69 24.86
CA ASP A 313 34.07 28.93 26.30
C ASP A 313 32.84 29.21 27.19
N ASP A 314 32.26 28.12 27.71
CA ASP A 314 31.87 28.00 29.12
C ASP A 314 31.47 26.54 29.41
N MET A 315 32.47 25.66 29.49
CA MET A 315 32.36 24.38 30.21
C MET A 315 33.72 23.99 30.81
N HIS A 316 34.26 24.89 31.62
CA HIS A 316 35.02 24.52 32.82
C HIS A 316 34.33 25.21 34.00
N THR A 317 33.29 24.59 34.55
CA THR A 317 33.01 24.52 36.00
C THR A 317 31.63 23.90 36.25
N SER A 318 31.69 22.78 36.99
CA SER A 318 30.68 22.18 37.87
C SER A 318 29.45 21.50 37.25
#